data_AF-A0A480AC18-F1
#
_entry.id   AF-A0A480AC18-F1
#
_cell.length_a   1.000
_cell.length_b   1.000
_cell.length_c   1.000
_cell.angle_alpha   90.00
_cell.angle_beta   90.00
_cell.angle_gamma   90.00
#
_symmetry.space_group_name_H-M   'P 1'
#
loop_
_entity.id
_entity.type
_entity.pdbx_description
1 polymer ?
#
loop_
_entity_poly.entity_id
_entity_poly.type
_entity_poly.pdbx_seq_one_letter_code
_entity_poly.pdbx_strand_id
1 'polypeptide(L)'
;MNKQRLKKLLIGDFTGKRMIRSFVVIYTLFAVYVYFRADSMIFLPQPSSYEDTKDIIKLKTRENQQISAVYLPNPTAKYTILYVHGNAEDLGHIRATLKKIRDVGFSVFAYDYRGYGTSQGTPTENAAYQDIDTAYNYLGFAE
;
A
#
# COMPACT_ATOMS: atom_id res chain seq x y z
N MET A 1 -43.22 21.61 10.20
CA MET A 1 -43.03 20.35 10.95
C MET A 1 -42.80 20.68 12.43
N ASN A 2 -43.60 20.17 13.37
CA ASN A 2 -43.55 20.53 14.79
C ASN A 2 -42.19 20.12 15.42
N LYS A 3 -41.54 21.02 16.16
CA LYS A 3 -40.26 20.76 16.87
C LYS A 3 -40.33 19.53 17.77
N GLN A 4 -41.45 19.25 18.43
CA GLN A 4 -41.61 18.03 19.25
C GLN A 4 -41.72 16.75 18.41
N ARG A 5 -42.43 16.80 17.27
CA ARG A 5 -42.45 15.68 16.31
C ARG A 5 -41.07 15.45 15.70
N LEU A 6 -40.37 16.52 15.36
CA LEU A 6 -39.00 16.46 14.85
C LEU A 6 -38.04 15.91 15.90
N LYS A 7 -38.15 16.34 17.16
CA LYS A 7 -37.37 15.81 18.29
C LYS A 7 -37.70 14.35 18.56
N LYS A 8 -38.96 13.93 18.42
CA LYS A 8 -39.36 12.52 18.55
C LYS A 8 -38.92 11.66 17.35
N LEU A 9 -38.88 12.22 16.15
CA LEU A 9 -38.33 11.57 14.95
C LEU A 9 -36.80 11.44 15.01
N LEU A 10 -36.11 12.49 15.47
CA LEU A 10 -34.64 12.54 15.54
C LEU A 10 -34.07 11.82 16.76
N ILE A 11 -34.72 11.96 17.93
CA ILE A 11 -34.20 11.46 19.22
C ILE A 11 -34.96 10.22 19.71
N GLY A 12 -36.23 10.01 19.32
CA GLY A 12 -37.07 8.87 19.74
C GLY A 12 -37.38 8.79 21.24
N ASP A 13 -38.17 7.79 21.65
CA ASP A 13 -38.40 7.46 23.07
C ASP A 13 -37.28 6.54 23.61
N PHE A 14 -36.69 6.87 24.77
CA PHE A 14 -35.48 6.21 25.30
C PHE A 14 -35.83 4.80 25.81
N THR A 15 -35.60 3.78 24.97
CA THR A 15 -35.92 2.38 25.27
C THR A 15 -34.71 1.49 24.98
N GLY A 16 -34.50 0.42 25.76
CA GLY A 16 -33.37 -0.49 25.57
C GLY A 16 -33.32 -1.12 24.17
N LYS A 17 -34.49 -1.47 23.59
CA LYS A 17 -34.60 -1.96 22.21
C LYS A 17 -34.10 -0.95 21.18
N ARG A 18 -34.37 0.35 21.39
CA ARG A 18 -33.86 1.42 20.52
C ARG A 18 -32.35 1.57 20.67
N MET A 19 -31.82 1.54 21.89
CA MET A 19 -30.37 1.62 22.11
C MET A 19 -29.62 0.52 21.36
N ILE A 20 -30.09 -0.73 21.45
CA ILE A 20 -29.51 -1.86 20.71
C ILE A 20 -29.57 -1.61 19.20
N ARG A 21 -30.73 -1.21 18.66
CA ARG A 21 -30.87 -0.88 17.23
C ARG A 21 -29.92 0.25 16.81
N SER A 22 -29.78 1.29 17.62
CA SER A 22 -28.85 2.39 17.36
C SER A 22 -27.40 1.90 17.33
N PHE A 23 -26.97 1.06 18.29
CA PHE A 23 -25.63 0.48 18.26
C PHE A 23 -25.37 -0.36 17.01
N VAL A 24 -26.33 -1.21 16.62
CA VAL A 24 -26.23 -2.00 15.40
C VAL A 24 -26.13 -1.10 14.18
N VAL A 25 -27.01 -0.10 14.04
CA VAL A 25 -26.98 0.83 12.91
C VAL A 25 -25.67 1.62 12.86
N ILE A 26 -25.20 2.16 13.99
CA ILE A 26 -23.94 2.89 14.07
C ILE A 26 -22.77 2.00 13.68
N TYR A 27 -22.70 0.79 14.24
CA TYR A 27 -21.64 -0.17 13.93
C TYR A 27 -21.67 -0.57 12.45
N THR A 28 -22.84 -0.86 11.88
CA THR A 28 -22.98 -1.19 10.46
C THR A 28 -22.56 -0.02 9.57
N LEU A 29 -23.00 1.21 9.87
CA LEU A 29 -22.59 2.38 9.10
C LEU A 29 -21.08 2.63 9.19
N PHE A 30 -20.49 2.45 10.37
CA PHE A 30 -19.06 2.55 10.57
C PHE A 30 -18.30 1.45 9.79
N ALA A 31 -18.76 0.21 9.85
CA ALA A 31 -18.16 -0.91 9.11
C ALA A 31 -18.24 -0.69 7.59
N VAL A 32 -19.37 -0.19 7.08
CA VAL A 32 -19.53 0.19 5.66
C VAL A 32 -18.57 1.32 5.30
N TYR A 33 -18.44 2.35 6.13
CA TYR A 33 -17.47 3.42 5.91
C TYR A 33 -16.03 2.90 5.85
N VAL A 34 -15.64 2.08 6.83
CA VAL A 34 -14.31 1.46 6.88
C VAL A 34 -14.09 0.57 5.65
N TYR A 35 -15.08 -0.23 5.24
CA TYR A 35 -14.96 -1.08 4.06
C TYR A 35 -14.57 -0.29 2.80
N PHE A 36 -15.17 0.88 2.57
CA PHE A 36 -14.84 1.73 1.42
C PHE A 36 -13.56 2.56 1.59
N ARG A 37 -13.03 2.69 2.81
CA ARG A 37 -11.87 3.54 3.12
C ARG A 37 -10.64 2.78 3.59
N ALA A 38 -10.75 1.46 3.79
CA ALA A 38 -9.72 0.62 4.40
C ALA A 38 -8.38 0.77 3.69
N ASP A 39 -8.34 0.64 2.37
CA ASP A 39 -7.09 0.78 1.59
C ASP A 39 -6.42 2.13 1.84
N SER A 40 -7.16 3.24 1.77
CA SER A 40 -6.59 4.57 2.00
C SER A 40 -6.18 4.86 3.46
N MET A 41 -6.64 4.04 4.40
CA MET A 41 -6.27 4.13 5.81
C MET A 41 -5.05 3.26 6.12
N ILE A 42 -4.89 2.15 5.40
CA ILE A 42 -3.79 1.19 5.58
C ILE A 42 -2.58 1.61 4.74
N PHE A 43 -2.78 2.02 3.48
CA PHE A 43 -1.72 2.47 2.61
C PHE A 43 -1.57 3.99 2.72
N LEU A 44 -0.41 4.43 3.19
CA LEU A 44 -0.12 5.84 3.45
C LEU A 44 1.06 6.30 2.59
N PRO A 45 0.91 6.34 1.24
CA PRO A 45 1.97 6.79 0.36
C PRO A 45 2.37 8.22 0.72
N GLN A 46 3.66 8.41 0.97
CA GLN A 46 4.25 9.73 1.21
C GLN A 46 4.66 10.36 -0.14
N PRO A 47 4.83 11.69 -0.20
CA PRO A 47 5.52 12.31 -1.32
C PRO A 47 6.86 11.63 -1.57
N SER A 48 7.19 11.37 -2.83
CA SER A 48 8.42 10.69 -3.21
C SER A 48 9.64 11.39 -2.61
N SER A 49 10.51 10.62 -1.96
CA SER A 49 11.79 11.11 -1.43
C SER A 49 12.89 11.20 -2.49
N TYR A 50 12.61 10.69 -3.70
CA TYR A 50 13.56 10.64 -4.80
C TYR A 50 12.87 10.92 -6.15
N GLU A 51 13.68 11.23 -7.16
CA GLU A 51 13.23 11.41 -8.55
C GLU A 51 13.74 10.28 -9.43
N ASP A 52 13.09 10.06 -10.57
CA ASP A 52 13.51 9.03 -11.52
C ASP A 52 14.91 9.32 -12.06
N THR A 53 15.78 8.32 -11.92
CA THR A 53 17.14 8.32 -12.46
C THR A 53 17.32 7.14 -13.39
N LYS A 54 18.48 7.06 -14.07
CA LYS A 54 18.80 5.92 -14.95
C LYS A 54 18.89 4.58 -14.21
N ASP A 55 19.08 4.61 -12.89
CA ASP A 55 19.17 3.42 -12.04
C ASP A 55 17.79 2.88 -11.65
N ILE A 56 16.71 3.65 -11.87
CA ILE A 56 15.33 3.22 -11.61
C ILE A 56 14.83 2.43 -12.81
N ILE A 57 14.42 1.19 -12.54
CA ILE A 57 13.79 0.30 -13.49
C ILE A 57 12.28 0.51 -13.40
N LYS A 58 11.60 0.70 -14.53
CA LYS A 58 10.13 0.76 -14.59
C LYS A 58 9.58 -0.60 -14.99
N LEU A 59 8.94 -1.29 -14.05
CA LEU A 59 8.26 -2.56 -14.30
C LEU A 59 6.81 -2.29 -14.69
N LYS A 60 6.37 -2.96 -15.75
CA LYS A 60 5.00 -2.88 -16.21
C LYS A 60 4.18 -4.00 -15.59
N THR A 61 3.22 -3.65 -14.75
CA THR A 61 2.26 -4.58 -14.16
C THR A 61 1.28 -5.11 -15.21
N ARG A 62 0.56 -6.19 -14.88
CA ARG A 62 -0.51 -6.76 -15.75
C ARG A 62 -1.61 -5.75 -16.07
N GLU A 63 -1.89 -4.83 -15.15
CA GLU A 63 -2.88 -3.75 -15.30
C GLU A 63 -2.29 -2.51 -15.99
N ASN A 64 -1.14 -2.63 -16.66
CA ASN A 64 -0.51 -1.58 -17.45
C ASN A 64 -0.07 -0.35 -16.61
N GLN A 65 0.06 -0.50 -15.29
CA GLN A 65 0.69 0.48 -14.41
C GLN A 65 2.21 0.28 -14.37
N GLN A 66 2.96 1.37 -14.25
CA GLN A 66 4.42 1.32 -14.09
C GLN A 66 4.80 1.48 -12.62
N ILE A 67 5.46 0.46 -12.06
CA ILE A 67 6.05 0.52 -10.72
C ILE A 67 7.57 0.68 -10.81
N SER A 68 8.15 1.42 -9.89
CA SER A 68 9.58 1.69 -9.80
C SER A 68 10.29 0.56 -9.06
N ALA A 69 11.46 0.18 -9.55
CA ALA A 69 12.32 -0.81 -8.94
C ALA A 69 13.78 -0.42 -9.03
N VAL A 70 14.61 -1.00 -8.18
CA VAL A 70 16.07 -0.91 -8.24
C VAL A 70 16.67 -2.29 -8.12
N TYR A 71 17.72 -2.52 -8.90
CA TYR A 71 18.56 -3.70 -8.78
C TYR A 71 19.99 -3.29 -8.39
N LEU A 72 20.48 -3.88 -7.32
CA LEU A 72 21.84 -3.72 -6.82
C LEU A 72 22.57 -5.06 -7.01
N PRO A 73 23.20 -5.30 -8.17
CA PRO A 73 23.88 -6.56 -8.43
C PRO A 73 25.14 -6.71 -7.59
N ASN A 74 25.42 -7.94 -7.18
CA ASN A 74 26.69 -8.37 -6.64
C ASN A 74 27.22 -9.55 -7.49
N PRO A 75 28.30 -9.36 -8.28
CA PRO A 75 28.80 -10.38 -9.21
C PRO A 75 29.19 -11.72 -8.57
N THR A 76 29.49 -11.73 -7.27
CA THR A 76 29.87 -12.94 -6.54
C THR A 76 28.71 -13.52 -5.72
N ALA A 77 27.52 -12.92 -5.77
CA ALA A 77 26.39 -13.37 -4.98
C ALA A 77 25.79 -14.65 -5.56
N LYS A 78 25.56 -15.62 -4.68
CA LYS A 78 24.83 -16.85 -5.00
C LYS A 78 23.31 -16.64 -5.01
N TYR A 79 22.83 -15.64 -4.28
CA TYR A 79 21.41 -15.40 -4.08
C TYR A 79 21.07 -13.92 -4.25
N THR A 80 19.87 -13.67 -4.77
CA THR A 80 19.26 -12.33 -4.82
C THR A 80 18.18 -12.23 -3.76
N ILE A 81 18.21 -11.15 -2.97
CA ILE A 81 17.15 -10.82 -2.01
C ILE A 81 16.16 -9.89 -2.71
N LEU A 82 14.89 -10.32 -2.78
CA LEU A 82 13.76 -9.44 -3.09
C LEU A 82 13.31 -8.74 -1.80
N TYR A 83 13.71 -7.48 -1.64
CA TYR A 83 13.40 -6.67 -0.47
C TYR A 83 12.10 -5.89 -0.67
N VAL A 84 11.19 -6.05 0.29
CA VAL A 84 9.86 -5.42 0.31
C VAL A 84 9.84 -4.41 1.45
N HIS A 85 9.64 -3.14 1.14
CA HIS A 85 9.72 -2.06 2.14
C HIS A 85 8.44 -1.93 2.97
N GLY A 86 8.54 -1.20 4.09
CA GLY A 86 7.42 -0.94 4.99
C GLY A 86 6.45 0.11 4.46
N ASN A 87 5.31 0.25 5.14
CA ASN A 87 4.36 1.32 4.85
C ASN A 87 4.97 2.71 5.10
N ALA A 88 4.53 3.71 4.34
CA ALA A 88 5.03 5.10 4.36
C ALA A 88 6.54 5.26 4.08
N GLU A 89 7.20 4.25 3.49
CA GLU A 89 8.56 4.32 2.98
C GLU A 89 8.56 4.30 1.45
N ASP A 90 9.70 4.58 0.82
CA ASP A 90 9.94 4.34 -0.60
C ASP A 90 11.41 3.93 -0.83
N LEU A 91 11.77 3.62 -2.07
CA LEU A 91 13.12 3.20 -2.46
C LEU A 91 14.24 4.17 -2.04
N GLY A 92 13.95 5.47 -1.97
CA GLY A 92 14.90 6.48 -1.51
C GLY A 92 15.22 6.32 -0.02
N HIS A 93 14.18 6.12 0.81
CA HIS A 93 14.34 5.88 2.25
C HIS A 93 15.16 4.63 2.55
N ILE A 94 14.91 3.53 1.82
CA ILE A 94 15.54 2.24 2.10
C ILE A 94 16.88 2.03 1.38
N ARG A 95 17.33 2.97 0.53
CA ARG A 95 18.55 2.85 -0.29
C ARG A 95 19.80 2.44 0.52
N ALA A 96 19.97 3.00 1.71
CA ALA A 96 21.10 2.68 2.58
C ALA A 96 21.04 1.24 3.11
N THR A 97 19.84 0.76 3.46
CA THR A 97 19.61 -0.62 3.90
C THR A 97 19.90 -1.61 2.78
N LEU A 98 19.42 -1.33 1.56
CA LEU A 98 19.68 -2.18 0.39
C LEU A 98 21.19 -2.32 0.10
N LYS A 99 21.96 -1.22 0.24
CA LYS A 99 23.43 -1.26 0.10
C LYS A 99 24.09 -2.14 1.15
N LYS A 100 23.68 -2.04 2.42
CA LYS A 100 24.21 -2.91 3.49
C LYS A 100 23.94 -4.39 3.19
N ILE A 101 22.75 -4.72 2.71
CA ILE A 101 22.40 -6.10 2.32
C ILE A 101 23.26 -6.58 1.14
N ARG A 102 23.52 -5.70 0.17
CA ARG A 102 24.44 -6.02 -0.94
C ARG A 102 25.86 -6.29 -0.44
N ASP A 103 26.35 -5.43 0.44
CA ASP A 103 27.73 -5.46 0.93
C ASP A 103 28.03 -6.68 1.80
N VAL A 104 27.01 -7.32 2.40
CA VAL A 104 27.15 -8.61 3.11
C VAL A 104 27.12 -9.83 2.18
N GLY A 105 27.02 -9.63 0.86
CA GLY A 105 27.26 -10.69 -0.13
C GLY A 105 26.08 -11.10 -1.01
N PHE A 106 24.97 -10.35 -0.99
CA PHE A 106 23.78 -10.64 -1.81
C PHE A 106 23.67 -9.69 -3.00
N SER A 107 23.01 -10.14 -4.07
CA SER A 107 22.36 -9.20 -4.99
C SER A 107 21.04 -8.77 -4.34
N VAL A 108 20.58 -7.55 -4.62
CA VAL A 108 19.35 -7.04 -3.99
C VAL A 108 18.45 -6.41 -5.03
N PHE A 109 17.19 -6.80 -5.04
CA PHE A 109 16.14 -6.19 -5.84
C PHE A 109 15.07 -5.65 -4.92
N ALA A 110 14.60 -4.43 -5.18
CA ALA A 110 13.54 -3.81 -4.41
C ALA A 110 12.63 -3.02 -5.36
N TYR A 111 11.39 -2.79 -4.96
CA TYR A 111 10.43 -2.01 -5.71
C TYR A 111 9.54 -1.19 -4.79
N ASP A 112 8.96 -0.12 -5.32
CA ASP A 112 7.90 0.64 -4.67
C ASP A 112 6.53 0.12 -5.11
N TYR A 113 5.62 -0.08 -4.15
CA TYR A 113 4.21 -0.37 -4.47
C TYR A 113 3.60 0.73 -5.33
N ARG A 114 2.49 0.43 -6.02
CA ARG A 114 1.70 1.45 -6.72
C ARG A 114 1.37 2.64 -5.82
N GLY A 115 1.57 3.85 -6.33
CA GLY A 115 1.37 5.10 -5.62
C GLY A 115 2.44 5.48 -4.59
N TYR A 116 3.48 4.66 -4.39
CA TYR A 116 4.65 5.00 -3.56
C TYR A 116 5.82 5.46 -4.43
N GLY A 117 6.70 6.30 -3.87
CA GLY A 117 7.85 6.84 -4.58
C GLY A 117 7.44 7.43 -5.92
N THR A 118 8.07 6.95 -7.00
CA THR A 118 7.75 7.34 -8.37
C THR A 118 6.89 6.31 -9.14
N SER A 119 6.29 5.34 -8.44
CA SER A 119 5.35 4.36 -9.01
C SER A 119 4.00 4.99 -9.32
N GLN A 120 3.39 4.57 -10.44
CA GLN A 120 2.04 4.98 -10.84
C GLN A 120 0.95 4.19 -10.10
N GLY A 121 -0.30 4.58 -10.31
CA GLY A 121 -1.48 3.84 -9.82
C GLY A 121 -1.89 4.20 -8.38
N THR A 122 -2.83 3.43 -7.86
CA THR A 122 -3.40 3.60 -6.50
C THR A 122 -3.08 2.38 -5.66
N PRO A 123 -2.58 2.55 -4.42
CA PRO A 123 -2.30 1.42 -3.55
C PRO A 123 -3.60 0.82 -3.03
N THR A 124 -3.68 -0.49 -3.13
CA THR A 124 -4.73 -1.35 -2.54
C THR A 124 -4.09 -2.66 -2.13
N GLU A 125 -4.75 -3.45 -1.29
CA GLU A 125 -4.23 -4.76 -0.90
C GLU A 125 -4.00 -5.67 -2.12
N ASN A 126 -5.00 -5.75 -3.01
CA ASN A 126 -4.90 -6.49 -4.26
C ASN A 126 -3.75 -5.96 -5.15
N ALA A 127 -3.55 -4.64 -5.18
CA ALA A 127 -2.45 -4.05 -5.93
C ALA A 127 -1.08 -4.49 -5.37
N ALA A 128 -0.91 -4.49 -4.05
CA ALA A 128 0.33 -4.89 -3.42
C ALA A 128 0.72 -6.35 -3.76
N TYR A 129 -0.25 -7.28 -3.79
CA TYR A 129 -0.01 -8.66 -4.23
C TYR A 129 0.43 -8.74 -5.70
N GLN A 130 -0.22 -7.99 -6.59
CA GLN A 130 0.17 -7.97 -8.00
C GLN A 130 1.53 -7.31 -8.24
N ASP A 131 1.89 -6.31 -7.42
CA ASP A 131 3.16 -5.59 -7.54
C ASP A 131 4.32 -6.51 -7.13
N ILE A 132 4.18 -7.27 -6.04
CA ILE A 132 5.19 -8.27 -5.65
C ILE A 132 5.30 -9.38 -6.71
N ASP A 133 4.20 -9.85 -7.28
CA ASP A 133 4.22 -10.83 -8.37
C ASP A 133 4.96 -10.27 -9.59
N THR A 134 4.75 -8.99 -9.93
CA THR A 134 5.43 -8.33 -11.04
C THR A 134 6.94 -8.25 -10.79
N ALA A 135 7.35 -7.85 -9.58
CA ALA A 135 8.75 -7.77 -9.17
C ALA A 135 9.43 -9.15 -9.13
N TYR A 136 8.76 -10.16 -8.55
CA TYR A 136 9.27 -11.53 -8.48
C TYR A 136 9.45 -12.14 -9.87
N ASN A 137 8.45 -12.00 -10.74
CA ASN A 137 8.53 -12.49 -12.11
C ASN A 137 9.66 -11.82 -12.89
N TYR A 138 9.89 -10.52 -12.69
CA TYR A 138 11.01 -9.82 -13.34
C TYR A 138 12.37 -10.48 -13.02
N LEU A 139 12.58 -10.90 -11.77
CA LEU A 139 13.80 -11.63 -11.40
C LEU A 139 13.91 -12.99 -12.07
N GLY A 140 12.80 -13.72 -12.19
CA GLY A 140 12.78 -15.03 -12.87
C GLY A 140 13.04 -14.98 -14.39
N PHE A 141 12.91 -13.80 -15.02
CA PHE A 141 13.24 -13.58 -16.42
C PHE A 141 14.56 -12.83 -16.63
N ALA A 142 15.23 -12.41 -15.56
CA ALA A 142 16.46 -11.60 -15.61
C ALA A 142 17.74 -12.43 -15.43
N GLU A 143 17.63 -13.76 -15.32
CA GLU A 143 18.73 -14.72 -15.46
C GLU A 143 18.93 -15.14 -16.92
#